data_AF-A0AAV1QHD9-F1
#
_entry.id   AF-A0AAV1QHD9-F1
#
_cell.length_a   1.000
_cell.length_b   1.000
_cell.length_c   1.000
_cell.angle_alpha   90.00
_cell.angle_beta   90.00
_cell.angle_gamma   90.00
#
_symmetry.space_group_name_H-M   'P 1'
#
loop_
_entity.id
_entity.type
_entity.pdbx_description
1 polymer ?
#
loop_
_entity_poly.entity_id
_entity_poly.type
_entity_poly.pdbx_seq_one_letter_code
_entity_poly.pdbx_strand_id
1 'polypeptide(L)'
;RLHSNSLRCDCHLAWLSPWLRQRPSLGLYTQCSSPPPLRGLNLAELRKGDFACSGHGGSAFVQPCSLASGSCPPMCSCSNNIVDCRGRGLTAIPAHLPEAMTE
;
A
#
# COMPACT_ATOMS: atom_id res chain seq x y z
N ARG A 1 -20.44 6.21 4.40
CA ARG A 1 -21.02 5.42 3.28
C ARG A 1 -19.94 5.33 2.21
N LEU A 2 -19.45 4.13 1.89
CA LEU A 2 -18.37 3.93 0.88
C LEU A 2 -18.92 3.56 -0.51
N HIS A 3 -20.21 3.22 -0.60
CA HIS A 3 -20.91 3.11 -1.88
C HIS A 3 -20.76 4.44 -2.64
N SER A 4 -20.54 4.37 -3.95
CA SER A 4 -20.28 5.54 -4.83
C SER A 4 -18.85 6.11 -4.85
N ASN A 5 -17.86 5.44 -4.25
CA ASN A 5 -16.45 5.76 -4.51
C ASN A 5 -15.96 5.12 -5.81
N SER A 6 -15.23 5.87 -6.63
CA SER A 6 -14.58 5.35 -7.84
C SER A 6 -13.31 4.58 -7.50
N LEU A 7 -13.45 3.45 -6.81
CA LEU A 7 -12.32 2.64 -6.33
C LEU A 7 -11.59 1.99 -7.50
N ARG A 8 -10.29 2.28 -7.63
CA ARG A 8 -9.38 1.56 -8.51
C ARG A 8 -8.75 0.41 -7.74
N CYS A 9 -9.22 -0.80 -8.01
CA CYS A 9 -8.77 -2.02 -7.36
C CYS A 9 -7.47 -2.54 -7.98
N ASP A 10 -6.40 -1.80 -7.77
CA ASP A 10 -5.04 -2.18 -8.14
C ASP A 10 -4.26 -2.72 -6.93
N CYS A 11 -2.98 -3.03 -7.13
CA CYS A 11 -2.12 -3.55 -6.07
C CYS A 11 -2.03 -2.65 -4.82
N HIS A 12 -2.23 -1.33 -4.94
CA HIS A 12 -2.19 -0.40 -3.81
C HIS A 12 -3.45 -0.49 -2.94
N LEU A 13 -4.57 -0.96 -3.49
CA LEU A 13 -5.82 -1.14 -2.77
C LEU A 13 -6.00 -2.56 -2.20
N ALA A 14 -5.04 -3.46 -2.45
CA ALA A 14 -5.12 -4.86 -2.03
C ALA A 14 -5.26 -5.05 -0.50
N TRP A 15 -4.73 -4.12 0.30
CA TRP A 15 -4.86 -4.15 1.77
C TRP A 15 -6.30 -3.97 2.25
N LEU A 16 -7.15 -3.32 1.46
CA LEU A 16 -8.51 -2.98 1.88
C LEU A 16 -9.44 -4.20 1.88
N SER A 17 -9.16 -5.21 1.05
CA SER A 17 -9.93 -6.46 0.98
C SER A 17 -9.98 -7.20 2.34
N PRO A 18 -8.86 -7.57 2.96
CA PRO A 18 -8.89 -8.21 4.29
C PRO A 18 -9.48 -7.30 5.38
N TRP A 19 -9.28 -5.98 5.29
CA TRP A 19 -9.87 -5.03 6.23
C TRP A 19 -11.40 -4.99 6.14
N LEU A 20 -11.97 -5.03 4.93
CA LEU A 20 -13.42 -5.07 4.70
C LEU A 20 -14.04 -6.39 5.11
N ARG A 21 -13.33 -7.52 5.01
CA ARG A 21 -13.81 -8.81 5.49
C ARG A 21 -14.10 -8.82 6.99
N GLN A 22 -13.35 -8.05 7.77
CA GLN A 22 -13.59 -7.88 9.21
C GLN A 22 -14.82 -6.99 9.50
N ARG A 23 -15.40 -6.34 8.48
CA ARG A 23 -16.51 -5.38 8.59
C ARG A 23 -17.57 -5.63 7.50
N PRO A 24 -18.38 -6.71 7.64
CA PRO A 24 -19.29 -7.17 6.58
C PRO A 24 -20.28 -6.11 6.09
N SER A 25 -20.76 -5.26 7.02
CA SER A 25 -21.68 -4.16 6.71
C SER A 25 -21.09 -3.09 5.79
N LEU A 26 -19.76 -2.94 5.75
CA LEU A 26 -19.07 -2.04 4.82
C LEU A 26 -18.65 -2.77 3.53
N GLY A 27 -18.26 -4.05 3.64
CA GLY A 27 -17.83 -4.86 2.51
C GLY A 27 -18.88 -5.02 1.42
N LEU A 28 -20.15 -5.25 1.80
CA LEU A 28 -21.25 -5.50 0.85
C LEU A 28 -21.56 -4.30 -0.07
N TYR A 29 -21.20 -3.09 0.34
CA TYR A 29 -21.49 -1.86 -0.39
C TYR A 29 -20.24 -1.22 -1.00
N THR A 30 -19.11 -1.92 -0.98
CA THR A 30 -17.82 -1.42 -1.44
C THR A 30 -17.39 -2.18 -2.69
N GLN A 31 -17.68 -1.60 -3.86
CA GLN A 31 -17.42 -2.20 -5.17
C GLN A 31 -16.28 -1.49 -5.90
N CYS A 32 -15.57 -2.23 -6.75
CA CYS A 32 -14.56 -1.69 -7.64
C CYS A 32 -15.18 -0.95 -8.82
N SER A 33 -14.62 0.20 -9.20
CA SER A 33 -15.00 0.95 -10.40
C SER A 33 -14.07 0.66 -11.59
N SER A 34 -12.84 0.27 -11.29
CA SER A 34 -11.77 -0.09 -12.22
C SER A 34 -10.76 -1.01 -11.51
N PRO A 35 -9.87 -1.73 -12.22
CA PRO A 35 -9.81 -1.89 -13.69
C PRO A 35 -11.04 -2.64 -14.25
N PRO A 36 -11.25 -2.66 -15.59
CA PRO A 36 -12.41 -3.30 -16.20
C PRO A 36 -12.69 -4.74 -15.75
N PRO A 37 -11.68 -5.62 -15.55
CA PRO A 37 -11.92 -7.00 -15.08
C PRO A 37 -12.50 -7.10 -13.67
N LEU A 38 -12.28 -6.09 -12.83
CA LEU A 38 -12.75 -6.08 -11.44
C LEU A 38 -13.97 -5.18 -11.24
N ARG A 39 -14.40 -4.43 -12.26
CA ARG A 39 -15.48 -3.45 -12.14
C ARG A 39 -16.79 -4.13 -11.72
N GLY A 40 -17.44 -3.58 -10.68
CA GLY A 40 -18.68 -4.10 -10.11
C GLY A 40 -18.50 -5.22 -9.08
N LEU A 41 -17.29 -5.76 -8.91
CA LEU A 41 -17.04 -6.78 -7.90
C LEU A 41 -16.92 -6.16 -6.51
N ASN A 42 -17.39 -6.88 -5.49
CA ASN A 42 -17.23 -6.50 -4.10
C ASN A 42 -15.77 -6.64 -3.69
N LEU A 43 -15.18 -5.56 -3.17
CA LEU A 43 -13.77 -5.51 -2.83
C LEU A 43 -13.40 -6.53 -1.73
N ALA A 44 -14.34 -6.85 -0.84
CA ALA A 44 -14.17 -7.86 0.22
C ALA A 44 -14.05 -9.31 -0.31
N GLU A 45 -14.58 -9.59 -1.50
CA GLU A 45 -14.58 -10.91 -2.14
C GLU A 45 -13.30 -11.16 -2.95
N LEU A 46 -12.59 -10.11 -3.32
CA LEU A 46 -11.35 -10.20 -4.09
C LEU A 46 -10.20 -10.80 -3.28
N ARG A 47 -9.37 -11.60 -3.95
CA ARG A 47 -8.12 -12.19 -3.44
C ARG A 47 -6.96 -11.25 -3.73
N LYS A 48 -5.87 -11.38 -2.96
CA LYS A 48 -4.66 -10.54 -3.14
C LYS A 48 -4.08 -10.61 -4.56
N GLY A 49 -4.22 -11.76 -5.24
CA GLY A 49 -3.73 -11.96 -6.61
C GLY A 49 -4.56 -11.26 -7.70
N ASP A 50 -5.78 -10.84 -7.40
CA ASP A 50 -6.65 -10.16 -8.37
C ASP A 50 -6.19 -8.70 -8.59
N PHE A 51 -5.49 -8.14 -7.61
CA PHE A 51 -5.01 -6.77 -7.62
C PHE A 51 -3.65 -6.68 -8.35
N ALA A 52 -3.62 -5.99 -9.49
CA ALA A 52 -2.42 -5.83 -10.31
C ALA A 52 -2.09 -4.37 -10.60
N CYS A 53 -0.79 -4.06 -10.74
CA CYS A 53 -0.27 -2.75 -11.16
C CYS A 53 0.52 -2.91 -12.46
N SER A 54 0.25 -2.07 -13.46
CA SER A 54 0.83 -2.16 -14.81
C SER A 54 2.29 -1.70 -14.93
N GLY A 55 3.05 -1.69 -13.84
CA GLY A 55 4.45 -1.27 -13.83
C GLY A 55 5.27 -2.23 -12.99
N HIS A 56 6.03 -3.09 -13.67
CA HIS A 56 7.06 -3.99 -13.13
C HIS A 56 6.59 -5.02 -12.09
N GLY A 57 6.70 -6.29 -12.47
CA GLY A 57 6.57 -7.44 -11.57
C GLY A 57 7.68 -7.46 -10.52
N GLY A 58 7.55 -6.63 -9.50
CA GLY A 58 8.43 -6.57 -8.35
C GLY A 58 7.64 -6.11 -7.14
N SER A 59 7.01 -7.06 -6.46
CA SER A 59 6.63 -6.98 -5.05
C SER A 59 6.12 -5.61 -4.57
N ALA A 60 4.82 -5.36 -4.72
CA ALA A 60 4.09 -4.43 -3.85
C ALA A 60 3.92 -5.03 -2.44
N PHE A 61 4.98 -5.60 -1.87
CA PHE A 61 5.18 -5.44 -0.45
C PHE A 61 5.51 -3.96 -0.29
N VAL A 62 4.75 -3.28 0.56
CA VAL A 62 5.38 -2.35 1.49
C VAL A 62 6.49 -3.15 2.16
N GLN A 63 7.68 -3.20 1.56
CA GLN A 63 8.83 -3.72 2.27
C GLN A 63 9.04 -2.70 3.39
N PRO A 64 8.97 -3.11 4.67
CA PRO A 64 9.64 -2.32 5.67
C PRO A 64 11.10 -2.24 5.20
N CYS A 65 11.59 -1.02 5.03
CA CYS A 65 12.96 -0.75 4.64
C CYS A 65 13.89 -1.61 5.49
N SER A 66 14.42 -2.69 4.91
CA SER A 66 15.38 -3.56 5.57
C SER A 66 16.74 -3.03 5.13
N LEU A 67 17.40 -2.32 6.05
CA LEU A 67 18.69 -1.66 5.86
C LEU A 67 19.86 -2.64 5.67
N ALA A 68 19.61 -3.84 5.15
CA ALA A 68 20.61 -4.91 5.04
C ALA A 68 21.01 -5.24 3.60
N SER A 69 20.34 -4.70 2.56
CA SER A 69 20.65 -5.09 1.17
C SER A 69 20.30 -4.01 0.13
N GLY A 70 20.98 -2.87 0.21
CA GLY A 70 21.49 -2.17 -0.99
C GLY A 70 20.52 -1.52 -1.99
N SER A 71 19.29 -1.19 -1.63
CA SER A 71 18.40 -0.44 -2.55
C SER A 71 17.93 0.87 -1.92
N CYS A 72 18.26 2.00 -2.56
CA CYS A 72 17.73 3.30 -2.17
C CYS A 72 16.23 3.37 -2.50
N PRO A 73 15.35 3.81 -1.57
CA PRO A 73 13.93 3.97 -1.86
C PRO A 73 13.71 4.90 -3.06
N PRO A 74 12.74 4.63 -3.96
CA PRO A 74 12.51 5.44 -5.15
C PRO A 74 12.07 6.89 -4.85
N MET A 75 11.68 7.17 -3.60
CA MET A 75 11.24 8.50 -3.15
C MET A 75 12.30 9.24 -2.31
N CYS A 76 13.48 8.65 -2.12
CA CYS A 76 14.56 9.21 -1.30
C CYS A 76 15.83 9.41 -2.14
N SER A 77 16.65 10.36 -1.73
CA SER A 77 17.99 10.57 -2.29
C SER A 77 19.02 9.94 -1.36
N CYS A 78 19.79 8.96 -1.85
CA CYS A 78 20.85 8.32 -1.07
C CYS A 78 22.23 8.81 -1.53
N SER A 79 23.02 9.36 -0.61
CA SER A 79 24.41 9.77 -0.86
C SER A 79 25.23 9.55 0.41
N ASN A 80 26.42 8.94 0.31
CA ASN A 80 27.34 8.75 1.44
C ASN A 80 26.68 8.18 2.72
N ASN A 81 25.87 7.12 2.60
CA ASN A 81 25.06 6.52 3.69
C ASN A 81 23.97 7.44 4.29
N ILE A 82 23.75 8.62 3.74
CA ILE A 82 22.67 9.52 4.13
C ILE A 82 21.48 9.26 3.22
N VAL A 83 20.31 9.00 3.81
CA VAL A 83 19.04 8.83 3.11
C VAL A 83 18.19 10.07 3.36
N ASP A 84 18.07 10.95 2.36
CA ASP A 84 17.24 12.15 2.41
C ASP A 84 15.86 11.90 1.79
N CYS A 85 14.83 11.83 2.64
CA CYS A 85 13.43 11.68 2.25
C CYS A 85 12.58 12.93 2.55
N ARG A 86 13.21 14.10 2.78
CA ARG A 86 12.51 15.32 3.25
C ARG A 86 11.54 15.88 2.19
N GLY A 87 10.44 16.48 2.66
CA GLY A 87 9.44 17.13 1.80
C GLY A 87 8.54 16.18 1.00
N ARG A 88 8.56 14.87 1.31
CA ARG A 88 7.81 13.83 0.58
C ARG A 88 6.53 13.35 1.27
N GLY A 89 6.06 14.06 2.29
CA GLY A 89 4.77 13.78 2.95
C GLY A 89 4.74 12.47 3.75
N LEU A 90 5.86 12.06 4.37
CA LEU A 90 5.87 10.95 5.32
C LEU A 90 5.09 11.37 6.58
N THR A 91 3.82 10.99 6.68
CA THR A 91 2.93 11.34 7.80
C THR A 91 3.06 10.42 9.02
N ALA A 92 4.01 9.48 9.00
CA ALA A 92 4.19 8.53 10.08
C ALA A 92 5.68 8.28 10.37
N ILE A 93 6.03 8.44 11.65
CA ILE A 93 7.30 8.00 12.22
C ILE A 93 7.25 6.47 12.33
N PRO A 94 8.27 5.72 11.85
CA PRO A 94 8.28 4.26 11.92
C PRO A 94 8.20 3.76 13.37
N ALA A 95 7.41 2.71 13.61
CA ALA A 95 7.15 2.16 14.95
C ALA A 95 8.33 1.41 15.60
N HIS A 96 9.49 1.36 14.94
CA HIS A 96 10.67 0.67 15.41
C HIS A 96 11.90 1.58 15.26
N LEU A 97 11.98 2.58 16.14
CA LEU A 97 13.20 3.33 16.36
C LEU A 97 14.08 2.51 17.34
N PRO A 98 15.36 2.28 17.04
CA PRO A 98 16.25 1.57 17.95
C PRO A 98 16.44 2.36 19.25
N GLU A 99 16.54 1.66 20.39
CA GLU A 99 16.70 2.27 21.73
C GLU A 99 18.00 3.08 21.90
N ALA A 100 18.91 3.07 20.93
CA ALA A 100 20.18 3.80 20.95
C ALA A 100 20.10 5.23 20.36
N MET A 101 18.90 5.76 20.14
CA MET A 101 18.76 7.14 19.68
C MET A 101 18.94 8.10 20.86
N THR A 102 20.16 8.63 21.01
CA THR A 102 20.45 9.78 21.86
C THR A 102 20.08 11.09 21.15
N GLU A 103 19.64 12.06 21.96
CA GLU A 103 19.25 13.44 21.60
C GLU A 103 20.35 14.22 20.84
#